data_AF-A0A0E9LR02-F1
#
_entry.id   AF-A0A0E9LR02-F1
#
_cell.length_a   1.000
_cell.length_b   1.000
_cell.length_c   1.000
_cell.angle_alpha   90.00
_cell.angle_beta   90.00
_cell.angle_gamma   90.00
#
_symmetry.space_group_name_H-M   'P 1'
#
loop_
_entity.id
_entity.type
_entity.pdbx_description
1 polymer ?
#
loop_
_entity_poly.entity_id
_entity_poly.type
_entity_poly.pdbx_seq_one_letter_code
_entity_poly.pdbx_strand_id
1 'polypeptide(L)'
;MEAVRKAIEQLFPDISAPHIMLNPLRFAVKIDGTRLDIMQLSDGYKTMLSLVIDLASRMALANPHMDNPLEAKAVVMIDEVDLHLHPEWQRRVVGDLLRVFPRAQFILTSHSPYIVEAVNNHLMRFHVRDQVTSSPNISNLYPLPANDTAVYYLQKDAIEDIMDKELGLIDNKLIHPYNVLSEAYDEMRDLQWAERTDD
;
A
#
# COMPACT_ATOMS: atom_id res chain seq x y z
N MET A 1 -9.53 4.43 22.02
CA MET A 1 -9.89 5.50 21.07
C MET A 1 -8.69 6.33 20.64
N GLU A 2 -7.75 6.69 21.52
CA GLU A 2 -6.55 7.46 21.15
C GLU A 2 -5.66 6.77 20.10
N ALA A 3 -5.45 5.45 20.20
CA ALA A 3 -4.70 4.69 19.21
C ALA A 3 -5.31 4.80 17.80
N VAL A 4 -6.65 4.74 17.69
CA VAL A 4 -7.36 4.90 16.42
C VAL A 4 -7.15 6.31 15.86
N ARG A 5 -7.26 7.35 16.68
CA ARG A 5 -7.00 8.73 16.27
C ARG A 5 -5.57 8.89 15.73
N LYS A 6 -4.57 8.39 16.46
CA LYS A 6 -3.16 8.43 16.03
C LYS A 6 -2.93 7.68 14.72
N ALA A 7 -3.55 6.51 14.55
CA ALA A 7 -3.42 5.71 13.34
C ALA A 7 -3.99 6.44 12.11
N ILE A 8 -5.14 7.11 12.26
CA ILE A 8 -5.75 7.92 11.20
C ILE A 8 -4.85 9.10 10.82
N GLU A 9 -4.36 9.85 11.81
CA GLU A 9 -3.50 11.02 11.59
C GLU A 9 -2.14 10.65 10.95
N GLN A 10 -1.61 9.45 11.24
CA GLN A 10 -0.40 8.95 10.59
C GLN A 10 -0.64 8.46 9.15
N LEU A 11 -1.81 7.89 8.87
CA LEU A 11 -2.18 7.40 7.54
C LEU A 11 -2.50 8.56 6.58
N PHE A 12 -3.20 9.58 7.06
CA PHE A 12 -3.77 10.66 6.26
C PHE A 12 -3.22 12.02 6.72
N PRO A 13 -2.14 12.53 6.11
CA PRO A 13 -1.51 13.78 6.52
C PRO A 13 -2.44 15.01 6.38
N ASP A 14 -3.42 14.91 5.48
CA ASP A 14 -4.45 15.90 5.19
C ASP A 14 -5.66 15.84 6.14
N ILE A 15 -5.84 14.72 6.85
CA ILE A 15 -6.91 14.54 7.83
C ILE A 15 -6.43 14.96 9.23
N SER A 16 -7.27 15.72 9.90
CA SER A 16 -7.08 16.10 11.30
C SER A 16 -8.37 15.97 12.11
N ALA A 17 -8.21 15.94 13.44
CA ALA A 17 -9.30 15.95 14.41
C ALA A 17 -10.42 14.93 14.13
N PRO A 18 -10.11 13.62 13.96
CA PRO A 18 -11.16 12.62 13.82
C PRO A 18 -11.96 12.52 15.12
N HIS A 19 -13.28 12.66 15.05
CA HIS A 19 -14.17 12.65 16.21
C HIS A 19 -15.56 12.11 15.88
N ILE A 20 -16.23 11.62 16.91
CA ILE A 20 -17.64 11.22 16.83
C ILE A 20 -18.50 12.46 17.09
N MET A 21 -19.38 12.78 16.15
CA MET A 21 -20.45 13.74 16.37
C MET A 21 -21.69 12.98 16.85
N LEU A 22 -22.33 13.53 17.88
CA LEU A 22 -23.60 13.03 18.38
C LEU A 22 -24.71 13.88 17.76
N ASN A 23 -25.80 13.23 17.33
CA ASN A 23 -27.02 13.82 16.74
C ASN A 23 -26.85 14.53 15.38
N PRO A 24 -26.90 13.80 14.24
CA PRO A 24 -26.91 12.34 14.14
C PRO A 24 -25.54 11.73 14.52
N LEU A 25 -25.54 10.47 14.94
CA LEU A 25 -24.31 9.74 15.22
C LEU A 25 -23.51 9.56 13.92
N ARG A 26 -22.37 10.23 13.80
CA ARG A 26 -21.49 10.16 12.63
C ARG A 26 -20.03 10.34 13.01
N PHE A 27 -19.15 9.72 12.22
CA PHE A 27 -17.72 9.95 12.32
C PHE A 27 -17.33 11.10 11.38
N ALA A 28 -16.69 12.12 11.93
CA ALA A 28 -16.30 13.30 11.18
C ALA A 28 -14.79 13.53 11.27
N VAL A 29 -14.25 14.05 10.19
CA VAL A 29 -12.84 14.43 10.04
C VAL A 29 -12.74 15.87 9.56
N LYS A 30 -11.56 16.47 9.66
CA LYS A 30 -11.27 17.79 9.09
C LYS A 30 -10.18 17.68 8.04
N ILE A 31 -10.51 18.04 6.79
CA ILE A 31 -9.59 18.08 5.64
C ILE A 31 -9.53 19.53 5.15
N ASP A 32 -8.33 20.10 5.02
CA ASP A 32 -8.11 21.47 4.55
C ASP A 32 -8.99 22.53 5.23
N GLY A 33 -9.15 22.43 6.55
CA GLY A 33 -10.01 23.37 7.30
C GLY A 33 -11.50 23.00 7.31
N THR A 34 -11.94 22.14 6.41
CA THR A 34 -13.35 21.78 6.20
C THR A 34 -13.70 20.51 6.97
N ARG A 35 -14.81 20.54 7.72
CA ARG A 35 -15.32 19.36 8.40
C ARG A 35 -16.15 18.53 7.43
N LEU A 36 -15.80 17.26 7.29
CA LEU A 36 -16.47 16.31 6.42
C LEU A 36 -16.94 15.10 7.24
N ASP A 37 -18.13 14.60 6.93
CA ASP A 37 -18.57 13.28 7.35
C ASP A 37 -17.78 12.21 6.58
N ILE A 38 -17.45 11.09 7.21
CA ILE A 38 -16.81 9.95 6.55
C ILE A 38 -17.54 9.51 5.27
N MET A 39 -18.87 9.66 5.24
CA MET A 39 -19.70 9.33 4.07
C MET A 39 -19.41 10.22 2.86
N GLN A 40 -18.82 11.40 3.08
CA GLN A 40 -18.46 12.36 2.03
C GLN A 40 -17.04 12.14 1.47
N LEU A 41 -16.27 11.21 2.03
CA LEU A 41 -14.95 10.86 1.52
C LEU A 41 -15.06 9.99 0.24
N SER A 42 -13.98 9.89 -0.52
CA SER A 42 -13.93 8.95 -1.64
C SER A 42 -13.90 7.51 -1.12
N ASP A 43 -14.32 6.56 -1.96
CA ASP A 43 -14.41 5.16 -1.53
C ASP A 43 -13.03 4.57 -1.20
N GLY A 44 -11.98 4.99 -1.90
CA GLY A 44 -10.60 4.63 -1.55
C GLY A 44 -10.20 5.11 -0.14
N TYR A 45 -10.58 6.34 0.25
CA TYR A 45 -10.39 6.83 1.62
C TYR A 45 -11.18 5.99 2.62
N LYS A 46 -12.45 5.69 2.34
CA LYS A 46 -13.29 4.89 3.26
C LYS A 46 -12.73 3.49 3.48
N THR A 47 -12.26 2.82 2.42
CA THR A 47 -11.65 1.48 2.50
C THR A 47 -10.41 1.50 3.37
N MET A 48 -9.46 2.40 3.09
CA MET A 48 -8.22 2.53 3.87
C MET A 48 -8.47 2.93 5.32
N LEU A 49 -9.39 3.88 5.53
CA LEU A 49 -9.78 4.34 6.86
C LEU A 49 -10.42 3.21 7.66
N SER A 50 -11.29 2.41 7.05
CA SER A 50 -11.93 1.27 7.71
C SER A 50 -10.92 0.22 8.13
N LEU A 51 -9.97 -0.13 7.25
CA LEU A 51 -8.89 -1.06 7.54
C LEU A 51 -8.05 -0.60 8.74
N VAL A 52 -7.61 0.66 8.73
CA VAL A 52 -6.77 1.20 9.81
C VAL A 52 -7.54 1.36 11.11
N ILE A 53 -8.81 1.76 11.07
CA ILE A 53 -9.66 1.84 12.27
C ILE A 53 -9.84 0.45 12.88
N ASP A 54 -10.15 -0.57 12.08
CA ASP A 54 -10.35 -1.94 12.57
C ASP A 54 -9.06 -2.48 13.21
N LEU A 55 -7.93 -2.39 12.51
CA LEU A 55 -6.65 -2.90 13.00
C LEU A 55 -6.19 -2.15 14.26
N ALA A 56 -6.22 -0.82 14.26
CA ALA A 56 -5.86 -0.01 15.43
C ALA A 56 -6.78 -0.29 16.63
N SER A 57 -8.07 -0.51 16.39
CA SER A 57 -9.03 -0.86 17.45
C SER A 57 -8.70 -2.23 18.05
N ARG A 58 -8.44 -3.24 17.22
CA ARG A 58 -8.06 -4.59 17.68
C ARG A 58 -6.75 -4.57 18.46
N MET A 59 -5.74 -3.86 17.98
CA MET A 59 -4.46 -3.73 18.69
C MET A 59 -4.63 -3.03 20.04
N ALA A 60 -5.45 -1.98 20.11
CA ALA A 60 -5.76 -1.28 21.36
C ALA A 60 -6.53 -2.16 22.37
N LEU A 61 -7.51 -2.94 21.89
CA LEU A 61 -8.28 -3.85 22.73
C LEU A 61 -7.43 -5.01 23.26
N ALA A 62 -6.53 -5.55 22.44
CA ALA A 62 -5.65 -6.64 22.82
C ALA A 62 -4.51 -6.19 23.75
N ASN A 63 -4.10 -4.92 23.69
CA ASN A 63 -2.96 -4.39 24.44
C ASN A 63 -3.34 -3.16 25.30
N PRO A 64 -4.31 -3.28 26.23
CA PRO A 64 -4.83 -2.14 27.00
C PRO A 64 -3.80 -1.53 27.97
N HIS A 65 -2.72 -2.27 28.26
CA HIS A 65 -1.65 -1.86 29.17
C HIS A 65 -0.50 -1.12 28.48
N MET A 66 -0.47 -1.06 27.15
CA MET A 66 0.59 -0.39 26.41
C MET A 66 0.28 1.10 26.22
N ASP A 67 1.28 1.95 26.41
CA ASP A 67 1.16 3.41 26.15
C ASP A 67 0.84 3.69 24.68
N ASN A 68 1.47 2.94 23.77
CA ASN A 68 1.16 2.95 22.34
C ASN A 68 0.83 1.53 21.83
N PRO A 69 -0.45 1.14 21.82
CA PRO A 69 -0.85 -0.18 21.32
C PRO A 69 -0.53 -0.42 19.84
N LEU A 70 -0.31 0.63 19.02
CA LEU A 70 0.05 0.49 17.60
C LEU A 70 1.46 -0.10 17.41
N GLU A 71 2.31 -0.01 18.43
CA GLU A 71 3.64 -0.62 18.46
C GLU A 71 3.61 -2.04 19.05
N ALA A 72 2.43 -2.60 19.34
CA ALA A 72 2.35 -4.00 19.73
C ALA A 72 2.87 -4.90 18.62
N LYS A 73 3.58 -5.98 18.98
CA LYS A 73 3.93 -7.03 18.01
C LYS A 73 2.65 -7.71 17.55
N ALA A 74 2.49 -7.85 16.25
CA ALA A 74 1.33 -8.51 15.65
C ALA A 74 1.74 -9.23 14.36
N VAL A 75 0.96 -10.23 13.97
CA VAL A 75 0.99 -10.80 12.61
C VAL A 75 -0.34 -10.43 11.97
N VAL A 76 -0.29 -9.75 10.83
CA VAL A 76 -1.46 -9.24 10.13
C VAL A 76 -1.47 -9.82 8.73
N MET A 77 -2.55 -10.54 8.41
CA MET A 77 -2.79 -11.09 7.08
C MET A 77 -3.87 -10.27 6.40
N ILE A 78 -3.62 -9.76 5.21
CA ILE A 78 -4.60 -9.04 4.40
C ILE A 78 -4.64 -9.68 3.03
N ASP A 79 -5.78 -10.28 2.72
CA ASP A 79 -6.05 -10.79 1.39
C ASP A 79 -6.49 -9.64 0.49
N GLU A 80 -6.00 -9.61 -0.75
CA GLU A 80 -6.27 -8.59 -1.77
C GLU A 80 -6.16 -7.17 -1.21
N VAL A 81 -4.97 -6.81 -0.70
CA VAL A 81 -4.72 -5.49 -0.06
C VAL A 81 -5.07 -4.30 -0.97
N ASP A 82 -5.10 -4.52 -2.28
CA ASP A 82 -5.44 -3.55 -3.32
C ASP A 82 -6.93 -3.45 -3.67
N LEU A 83 -7.78 -4.34 -3.13
CA LEU A 83 -9.20 -4.41 -3.47
C LEU A 83 -9.93 -3.10 -3.11
N HIS A 84 -10.67 -2.55 -4.09
CA HIS A 84 -11.37 -1.27 -4.00
C HIS A 84 -10.49 -0.04 -3.68
N LEU A 85 -9.16 -0.18 -3.75
CA LEU A 85 -8.25 0.95 -3.63
C LEU A 85 -8.06 1.64 -4.98
N HIS A 86 -8.19 2.97 -4.97
CA HIS A 86 -7.75 3.78 -6.12
C HIS A 86 -6.25 3.53 -6.38
N PRO A 87 -5.75 3.56 -7.63
CA PRO A 87 -4.34 3.29 -7.94
C PRO A 87 -3.34 4.11 -7.12
N GLU A 88 -3.69 5.36 -6.79
CA GLU A 88 -2.88 6.20 -5.91
C GLU A 88 -2.70 5.59 -4.51
N TRP A 89 -3.76 4.99 -3.94
CA TRP A 89 -3.70 4.30 -2.65
C TRP A 89 -2.89 3.01 -2.73
N GLN A 90 -3.02 2.26 -3.83
CA GLN A 90 -2.21 1.04 -4.06
C GLN A 90 -0.70 1.35 -4.03
N ARG A 91 -0.28 2.54 -4.51
CA ARG A 91 1.13 2.94 -4.49
C ARG A 91 1.70 3.24 -3.11
N ARG A 92 0.86 3.46 -2.09
CA ARG A 92 1.29 3.91 -0.75
C ARG A 92 0.87 3.00 0.40
N VAL A 93 -0.14 2.15 0.21
CA VAL A 93 -0.75 1.32 1.26
C VAL A 93 0.27 0.51 2.05
N VAL A 94 1.24 -0.14 1.39
CA VAL A 94 2.25 -0.96 2.08
C VAL A 94 3.12 -0.10 2.99
N GLY A 95 3.69 0.99 2.48
CA GLY A 95 4.50 1.89 3.28
C GLY A 95 3.72 2.57 4.41
N ASP A 96 2.45 2.88 4.18
CA ASP A 96 1.57 3.43 5.22
C ASP A 96 1.32 2.42 6.35
N LEU A 97 0.98 1.17 6.02
CA LEU A 97 0.78 0.11 7.02
C LEU A 97 2.04 -0.12 7.87
N LEU A 98 3.21 -0.17 7.22
CA LEU A 98 4.50 -0.32 7.90
C LEU A 98 4.85 0.87 8.80
N ARG A 99 4.43 2.09 8.45
CA ARG A 99 4.61 3.27 9.30
C ARG A 99 3.69 3.25 10.52
N VAL A 100 2.40 2.96 10.29
CA VAL A 100 1.36 3.02 11.34
C VAL A 100 1.53 1.89 12.35
N PHE A 101 1.95 0.70 11.88
CA PHE A 101 2.10 -0.50 12.70
C PHE A 101 3.54 -1.03 12.61
N PRO A 102 4.52 -0.30 13.16
CA PRO A 102 5.95 -0.53 12.90
C PRO A 102 6.50 -1.85 13.44
N ARG A 103 5.73 -2.55 14.28
CA ARG A 103 6.12 -3.84 14.87
C ARG A 103 5.22 -4.99 14.43
N ALA A 104 4.33 -4.74 13.47
CA ALA A 104 3.52 -5.77 12.86
C ALA A 104 4.28 -6.41 11.68
N GLN A 105 4.19 -7.75 11.60
CA GLN A 105 4.57 -8.50 10.41
C GLN A 105 3.34 -8.58 9.50
N PHE A 106 3.47 -8.07 8.27
CA PHE A 106 2.41 -8.13 7.27
C PHE A 106 2.62 -9.29 6.30
N ILE A 107 1.55 -10.04 6.05
CA ILE A 107 1.45 -11.04 4.98
C ILE A 107 0.31 -10.56 4.08
N LEU A 108 0.66 -10.11 2.88
CA LEU A 108 -0.27 -9.47 1.96
C LEU A 108 -0.37 -10.31 0.69
N THR A 109 -1.57 -10.42 0.13
CA THR A 109 -1.78 -10.92 -1.23
C THR A 109 -2.25 -9.75 -2.11
N SER A 110 -1.94 -9.82 -3.40
CA SER A 110 -2.38 -8.82 -4.37
C SER A 110 -2.35 -9.38 -5.77
N HIS A 111 -3.30 -8.93 -6.60
CA HIS A 111 -3.27 -9.10 -8.06
C HIS A 111 -2.74 -7.86 -8.78
N SER A 112 -2.49 -6.77 -8.06
CA SER A 112 -2.12 -5.49 -8.64
C SER A 112 -0.62 -5.36 -8.89
N PRO A 113 -0.19 -5.10 -10.14
CA PRO A 113 1.21 -4.79 -10.42
C PRO A 113 1.69 -3.52 -9.69
N TYR A 114 0.77 -2.59 -9.36
CA TYR A 114 1.12 -1.37 -8.63
C TYR A 114 1.59 -1.65 -7.21
N ILE A 115 1.09 -2.70 -6.55
CA ILE A 115 1.59 -3.10 -5.23
C ILE A 115 3.02 -3.59 -5.33
N VAL A 116 3.34 -4.40 -6.35
CA VAL A 116 4.70 -4.90 -6.55
C VAL A 116 5.68 -3.76 -6.82
N GLU A 117 5.30 -2.82 -7.70
CA GLU A 117 6.09 -1.62 -7.96
C GLU A 117 6.26 -0.76 -6.69
N ALA A 118 5.21 -0.61 -5.88
CA ALA A 118 5.26 0.14 -4.63
C ALA A 118 6.24 -0.50 -3.63
N VAL A 119 6.21 -1.83 -3.46
CA VAL A 119 7.17 -2.55 -2.62
C VAL A 119 8.59 -2.36 -3.15
N ASN A 120 8.78 -2.45 -4.47
CA ASN A 120 10.10 -2.25 -5.07
C ASN A 120 10.65 -0.83 -4.84
N ASN A 121 9.78 0.19 -4.88
CA ASN A 121 10.14 1.57 -4.53
C ASN A 121 10.58 1.69 -3.06
N HIS A 122 9.92 0.98 -2.14
CA HIS A 122 10.31 0.94 -0.72
C HIS A 122 11.64 0.23 -0.48
N LEU A 123 11.91 -0.86 -1.21
CA LEU A 123 13.20 -1.54 -1.20
C LEU A 123 14.31 -0.62 -1.74
N MET A 124 14.08 0.04 -2.88
CA MET A 124 15.05 0.99 -3.44
C MET A 124 15.30 2.18 -2.51
N ARG A 125 14.26 2.67 -1.83
CA ARG A 125 14.39 3.70 -0.79
C ARG A 125 15.34 3.30 0.34
N PHE A 126 15.42 2.01 0.70
CA PHE A 126 16.37 1.52 1.69
C PHE A 126 17.82 1.58 1.20
N HIS A 127 18.07 1.35 -0.09
CA HIS A 127 19.40 1.43 -0.70
C HIS A 127 19.96 2.85 -0.72
N VAL A 128 19.10 3.84 -0.95
CA VAL A 128 19.48 5.26 -0.99
C VAL A 128 19.25 5.98 0.34
N ARG A 129 19.05 5.26 1.45
CA ARG A 129 18.61 5.86 2.73
C ARG A 129 19.59 6.85 3.35
N ASP A 130 20.88 6.69 3.06
CA ASP A 130 21.96 7.54 3.56
C ASP A 130 22.28 8.69 2.58
N GLN A 131 21.58 8.75 1.44
CA GLN A 131 21.74 9.82 0.44
C GLN A 131 20.81 10.99 0.77
N VAL A 132 21.34 12.21 0.66
CA VAL A 132 20.54 13.42 0.86
C VAL A 132 19.65 13.64 -0.36
N THR A 133 18.34 13.75 -0.14
CA THR A 133 17.36 14.09 -1.17
C THR A 133 16.40 15.16 -0.65
N SER A 134 16.09 16.13 -1.51
CA SER A 134 15.06 17.13 -1.24
C SER A 134 13.69 16.73 -1.81
N SER A 135 13.59 15.56 -2.46
CA SER A 135 12.36 15.10 -3.10
C SER A 135 11.40 14.49 -2.08
N PRO A 136 10.21 15.08 -1.87
CA PRO A 136 9.19 14.51 -0.98
C PRO A 136 8.76 13.11 -1.40
N ASN A 137 8.77 12.83 -2.71
CA ASN A 137 8.39 11.54 -3.28
C ASN A 137 9.36 10.41 -2.89
N ILE A 138 10.59 10.75 -2.49
CA ILE A 138 11.58 9.77 -2.00
C ILE A 138 11.60 9.77 -0.47
N SER A 139 11.62 10.95 0.16
CA SER A 139 11.71 11.04 1.63
C SER A 139 10.49 10.41 2.32
N ASN A 140 9.31 10.45 1.69
CA ASN A 140 8.08 9.88 2.22
C ASN A 140 7.95 8.37 2.01
N LEU A 141 8.85 7.73 1.26
CA LEU A 141 8.83 6.27 1.14
C LEU A 141 9.40 5.63 2.41
N TYR A 142 8.76 4.55 2.86
CA TYR A 142 9.29 3.71 3.93
C TYR A 142 10.57 3.00 3.43
N PRO A 143 11.70 3.06 4.16
CA PRO A 143 12.93 2.35 3.79
C PRO A 143 12.84 0.88 4.19
N LEU A 144 12.29 0.05 3.30
CA LEU A 144 12.07 -1.38 3.56
C LEU A 144 13.35 -2.20 3.35
N PRO A 145 13.86 -2.93 4.37
CA PRO A 145 15.02 -3.80 4.20
C PRO A 145 14.65 -5.08 3.42
N ALA A 146 15.49 -5.45 2.45
CA ALA A 146 15.30 -6.69 1.69
C ALA A 146 15.36 -7.95 2.58
N ASN A 147 16.18 -7.94 3.64
CA ASN A 147 16.29 -9.07 4.58
C ASN A 147 15.00 -9.32 5.39
N ASP A 148 14.16 -8.29 5.51
CA ASP A 148 12.88 -8.38 6.23
C ASP A 148 11.70 -8.56 5.25
N THR A 149 11.98 -8.82 3.98
CA THR A 149 10.98 -8.87 2.90
C THR A 149 11.11 -10.17 2.12
N ALA A 150 9.98 -10.82 1.88
CA ALA A 150 9.86 -11.95 0.97
C ALA A 150 8.67 -11.71 0.03
N VAL A 151 8.85 -12.01 -1.25
CA VAL A 151 7.82 -11.79 -2.27
C VAL A 151 7.74 -13.03 -3.13
N TYR A 152 6.53 -13.57 -3.26
CA TYR A 152 6.28 -14.79 -3.99
C TYR A 152 5.22 -14.56 -5.06
N TYR A 153 5.44 -15.09 -6.26
CA TYR A 153 4.46 -15.14 -7.32
C TYR A 153 3.74 -16.49 -7.28
N LEU A 154 2.42 -16.44 -7.09
CA LEU A 154 1.57 -17.64 -7.04
C LEU A 154 1.05 -17.96 -8.44
N GLN A 155 1.44 -19.10 -8.96
CA GLN A 155 0.94 -19.67 -10.22
C GLN A 155 0.03 -20.86 -9.92
N LYS A 156 -0.67 -21.36 -10.94
CA LYS A 156 -1.63 -22.47 -10.80
C LYS A 156 -1.02 -23.71 -10.13
N ASP A 157 0.23 -24.03 -10.44
CA ASP A 157 0.90 -25.26 -10.02
C ASP A 157 2.26 -25.01 -9.33
N ALA A 158 2.63 -23.74 -9.07
CA ALA A 158 3.92 -23.38 -8.52
C ALA A 158 3.87 -22.08 -7.69
N ILE A 159 4.80 -21.96 -6.74
CA ILE A 159 5.09 -20.72 -6.02
C ILE A 159 6.54 -20.37 -6.31
N GLU A 160 6.78 -19.18 -6.82
CA GLU A 160 8.10 -18.71 -7.24
C GLU A 160 8.55 -17.55 -6.35
N ASP A 161 9.76 -17.61 -5.82
CA ASP A 161 10.39 -16.47 -5.13
C ASP A 161 10.87 -15.48 -6.19
N ILE A 162 10.32 -14.26 -6.18
CA ILE A 162 10.62 -13.22 -7.18
C ILE A 162 11.53 -12.13 -6.63
N MET A 163 12.15 -12.35 -5.46
CA MET A 163 13.18 -11.45 -4.93
C MET A 163 14.54 -11.77 -5.56
N ASP A 164 15.13 -10.80 -6.25
CA ASP A 164 16.52 -10.84 -6.67
C ASP A 164 17.42 -10.72 -5.43
N LYS A 165 18.16 -11.80 -5.13
CA LYS A 165 19.00 -11.88 -3.92
C LYS A 165 20.29 -11.06 -4.02
N GLU A 166 20.74 -10.71 -5.23
CA GLU A 166 21.91 -9.87 -5.43
C GLU A 166 21.54 -8.39 -5.31
N LEU A 167 20.42 -8.00 -5.91
CA LEU A 167 19.95 -6.62 -5.93
C LEU A 167 19.11 -6.23 -4.70
N GLY A 168 18.52 -7.20 -4.00
CA GLY A 168 17.58 -6.91 -2.90
C GLY A 168 16.31 -6.21 -3.38
N LEU A 169 15.92 -6.45 -4.64
CA LEU A 169 14.77 -5.87 -5.34
C LEU A 169 13.88 -6.99 -5.89
N ILE A 170 12.69 -6.64 -6.33
CA ILE A 170 11.78 -7.60 -6.98
C ILE A 170 12.13 -7.69 -8.47
N ASP A 171 12.27 -8.91 -9.01
CA ASP A 171 12.38 -9.12 -10.45
C ASP A 171 11.00 -9.00 -11.11
N ASN A 172 10.74 -7.80 -11.64
CA ASN A 172 9.45 -7.47 -12.25
C ASN A 172 9.24 -8.11 -13.62
N LYS A 173 10.24 -8.82 -14.19
CA LYS A 173 10.11 -9.49 -15.51
C LYS A 173 9.02 -10.56 -15.54
N LEU A 174 8.64 -11.10 -14.38
CA LEU A 174 7.62 -12.14 -14.22
C LEU A 174 6.19 -11.58 -14.09
N ILE A 175 6.02 -10.26 -13.99
CA ILE A 175 4.72 -9.61 -13.81
C ILE A 175 4.09 -9.38 -15.20
N HIS A 176 3.61 -10.47 -15.79
CA HIS A 176 2.95 -10.51 -17.10
C HIS A 176 1.75 -9.56 -17.34
N PRO A 177 1.01 -9.01 -16.34
CA PRO A 177 -0.07 -8.06 -16.60
C PRO A 177 0.32 -6.81 -17.39
N TYR A 178 1.61 -6.46 -17.45
CA TYR A 178 2.11 -5.38 -18.31
C TYR A 178 2.06 -5.70 -19.82
N ASN A 179 2.04 -6.99 -20.19
CA ASN A 179 2.16 -7.41 -21.59
C ASN A 179 0.83 -7.89 -22.22
N VAL A 180 -0.16 -8.32 -21.43
CA VAL A 180 -1.40 -8.89 -21.98
C VAL A 180 -2.32 -7.83 -22.62
N LEU A 181 -2.25 -6.57 -22.18
CA LEU A 181 -2.96 -5.46 -22.85
C LEU A 181 -2.27 -5.05 -24.15
N SER A 182 -0.98 -5.36 -24.31
CA SER A 182 -0.21 -5.05 -25.50
C SER A 182 -0.18 -6.20 -26.50
N GLU A 183 -0.43 -7.45 -26.12
CA GLU A 183 -0.39 -8.60 -27.04
C GLU A 183 -1.27 -8.37 -28.28
N ALA A 184 -2.54 -7.99 -28.10
CA ALA A 184 -3.41 -7.68 -29.22
C ALA A 184 -2.93 -6.46 -30.04
N TYR A 185 -2.32 -5.47 -29.37
CA TYR A 185 -1.78 -4.28 -30.04
C TYR A 185 -0.50 -4.59 -30.84
N ASP A 186 0.40 -5.40 -30.28
CA ASP A 186 1.64 -5.84 -30.89
C ASP A 186 1.34 -6.77 -32.08
N GLU A 187 0.37 -7.68 -31.96
CA GLU A 187 -0.14 -8.47 -33.08
C GLU A 187 -0.71 -7.58 -34.20
N MET A 188 -1.54 -6.59 -33.86
CA MET A 188 -2.09 -5.63 -34.84
C MET A 188 -0.99 -4.77 -35.50
N ARG A 189 0.03 -4.37 -34.75
CA ARG A 189 1.18 -3.59 -35.25
C ARG A 189 2.02 -4.41 -36.22
N ASP A 190 2.28 -5.67 -35.89
CA ASP A 190 3.10 -6.55 -36.73
C ASP A 190 2.38 -6.88 -38.06
N LEU A 191 1.04 -7.01 -38.06
CA LEU A 191 0.23 -7.09 -39.28
C LEU A 191 0.34 -5.83 -40.14
N GLN A 192 0.25 -4.63 -39.54
CA GLN A 192 0.40 -3.36 -40.26
C GLN A 192 1.81 -3.21 -40.90
N TRP A 193 2.85 -3.73 -40.25
CA TRP A 193 4.20 -3.68 -40.80
C TRP A 193 4.41 -4.65 -41.97
N ALA A 194 3.79 -5.84 -41.94
CA ALA A 194 3.87 -6.80 -43.04
C ALA A 194 3.24 -6.26 -44.34
N GLU A 195 2.14 -5.50 -44.25
CA GLU A 195 1.50 -4.87 -45.43
C GLU A 195 2.33 -3.74 -46.06
N ARG A 196 3.30 -3.18 -45.35
CA ARG A 196 4.16 -2.07 -45.86
C ARG A 196 5.45 -2.54 -46.53
N THR A 197 5.78 -3.82 -46.43
CA THR A 197 7.00 -4.40 -47.03
C THR A 197 6.76 -5.05 -48.40
N ASP A 198 5.50 -5.09 -48.86
CA ASP A 198 5.09 -5.67 -50.14
C ASP A 198 4.82 -4.63 -51.26
N ASP A 199 5.16 -3.34 -51.05
CA ASP A 199 5.20 -2.25 -52.06
C ASP A 199 6.65 -1.79 -52.32
#